data_AF-C4QVG0-F1
#
_entry.id   AF-C4QVG0-F1
#
_cell.length_a   1.000
_cell.length_b   1.000
_cell.length_c   1.000
_cell.angle_alpha   90.00
_cell.angle_beta   90.00
_cell.angle_gamma   90.00
#
_symmetry.space_group_name_H-M   'P 1'
#
loop_
_entity.id
_entity.type
_entity.pdbx_description
1 polymer ?
#
loop_
_entity_poly.entity_id
_entity_poly.type
_entity_poly.pdbx_seq_one_letter_code
_entity_poly.pdbx_strand_id
1 'polypeptide(L)'
;MDYNSVLETGPSPKLKDLNEEIRLKLQQIPDYPLDFNIFVYRGVKDIRTEIEPELKEFRVQYNNQNINDDPLTCTARLQDRLLGFLILERHRRDIETLNKTLEAQDSNGKTVTLIELQDPYKYEIKSPLYLQLMSQKDSHKQTFHRVALLQNLEYQFESKVNPEDDDDIKDDNSLIQQFVSNEEIMNFDHLFRQKLSSLKDAAEAQEAMDDSTILQLMIPVAAQKLLVEKDALA
;
A
#
# COMPACT_ATOMS: atom_id res chain seq x y z
N MET A 1 -4.62 -7.53 -23.55
CA MET A 1 -5.53 -7.68 -22.39
C MET A 1 -5.30 -6.42 -21.58
N ASP A 2 -6.36 -5.64 -21.32
CA ASP A 2 -6.25 -4.36 -20.60
C ASP A 2 -5.95 -4.63 -19.12
N TYR A 3 -5.03 -3.88 -18.49
CA TYR A 3 -4.70 -4.07 -17.08
C TYR A 3 -5.91 -3.82 -16.17
N ASN A 4 -6.84 -2.95 -16.58
CA ASN A 4 -8.11 -2.77 -15.88
C ASN A 4 -8.90 -4.09 -15.75
N SER A 5 -8.85 -4.95 -16.78
CA SER A 5 -9.50 -6.27 -16.73
C SER A 5 -8.83 -7.24 -15.75
N VAL A 6 -7.50 -7.12 -15.58
CA VAL A 6 -6.73 -7.86 -14.56
C VAL A 6 -7.08 -7.37 -13.15
N LEU A 7 -7.31 -6.07 -12.99
CA LEU A 7 -7.75 -5.49 -11.72
C LEU A 7 -9.20 -5.83 -11.37
N GLU A 8 -10.05 -6.12 -12.35
CA GLU A 8 -11.45 -6.51 -12.17
C GLU A 8 -11.67 -7.99 -11.88
N THR A 9 -10.95 -8.86 -12.60
CA THR A 9 -11.23 -10.31 -12.61
C THR A 9 -9.97 -11.17 -12.52
N GLY A 10 -8.80 -10.54 -12.42
CA GLY A 10 -7.52 -11.24 -12.44
C GLY A 10 -7.29 -12.11 -11.21
N PRO A 11 -6.41 -13.11 -11.33
CA PRO A 11 -6.04 -13.97 -10.21
C PRO A 11 -5.38 -13.14 -9.09
N SER A 12 -5.56 -13.57 -7.84
CA SER A 12 -4.86 -13.05 -6.65
C SER A 12 -3.35 -12.84 -6.92
N PRO A 13 -2.72 -11.78 -6.36
CA PRO A 13 -1.32 -11.48 -6.68
C PRO A 13 -0.40 -12.61 -6.23
N LYS A 14 0.72 -12.78 -6.95
CA LYS A 14 1.71 -13.83 -6.67
C LYS A 14 3.11 -13.29 -6.89
N LEU A 15 3.98 -13.44 -5.91
CA LEU A 15 5.36 -12.98 -5.97
C LEU A 15 6.16 -13.69 -7.06
N LYS A 16 5.81 -14.94 -7.38
CA LYS A 16 6.47 -15.70 -8.44
C LYS A 16 6.14 -15.21 -9.86
N ASP A 17 5.05 -14.47 -10.01
CA ASP A 17 4.61 -13.94 -11.30
C ASP A 17 5.31 -12.60 -11.61
N LEU A 18 5.94 -11.97 -10.61
CA LEU A 18 6.84 -10.83 -10.81
C LEU A 18 8.15 -11.29 -11.44
N ASN A 19 8.72 -10.44 -12.28
CA ASN A 19 10.06 -10.67 -12.79
C ASN A 19 11.10 -10.59 -11.63
N GLU A 20 12.27 -11.18 -11.85
CA GLU A 20 13.27 -11.33 -10.80
C GLU A 20 13.80 -9.98 -10.28
N GLU A 21 14.05 -9.01 -11.17
CA GLU A 21 14.57 -7.70 -10.79
C GLU A 21 13.60 -6.94 -9.87
N ILE A 22 12.32 -6.88 -10.24
CA ILE A 22 11.27 -6.22 -9.48
C ILE A 22 11.06 -6.91 -8.14
N ARG A 23 11.05 -8.24 -8.13
CA ARG A 23 10.95 -9.03 -6.91
C ARG A 23 12.12 -8.77 -5.96
N LEU A 24 13.35 -8.64 -6.48
CA LEU A 24 14.53 -8.31 -5.66
C LEU A 24 14.43 -6.90 -5.08
N LYS A 25 13.95 -5.91 -5.84
CA LYS A 25 13.69 -4.55 -5.31
C LYS A 25 12.64 -4.57 -4.20
N LEU A 26 11.54 -5.30 -4.38
CA LEU A 26 10.51 -5.45 -3.35
C LEU A 26 11.08 -6.04 -2.05
N GLN A 27 11.99 -7.02 -2.15
CA GLN A 27 12.66 -7.61 -0.99
C GLN A 27 13.59 -6.65 -0.24
N GLN A 28 14.05 -5.58 -0.88
CA GLN A 28 14.95 -4.58 -0.29
C GLN A 28 14.23 -3.49 0.50
N ILE A 29 12.89 -3.39 0.42
CA ILE A 29 12.14 -2.39 1.18
C ILE A 29 12.37 -2.59 2.69
N PRO A 30 12.72 -1.56 3.47
CA PRO A 30 12.86 -1.70 4.92
C PRO A 30 11.56 -2.09 5.62
N ASP A 31 11.64 -2.74 6.79
CA ASP A 31 10.46 -3.30 7.46
C ASP A 31 9.41 -2.25 7.86
N TYR A 32 9.84 -1.07 8.31
CA TYR A 32 8.91 -0.01 8.71
C TYR A 32 8.08 0.52 7.52
N PRO A 33 8.68 0.94 6.38
CA PRO A 33 7.93 1.26 5.16
C PRO A 33 6.99 0.18 4.66
N LEU A 34 7.42 -1.08 4.71
CA LEU A 34 6.57 -2.21 4.33
C LEU A 34 5.33 -2.28 5.23
N ASP A 35 5.53 -2.34 6.53
CA ASP A 35 4.44 -2.50 7.50
C ASP A 35 3.52 -1.27 7.57
N PHE A 36 4.08 -0.07 7.43
CA PHE A 36 3.32 1.18 7.41
C PHE A 36 2.42 1.29 6.18
N ASN A 37 2.93 0.98 4.98
CA ASN A 37 2.10 0.98 3.78
C ASN A 37 1.02 -0.13 3.83
N ILE A 38 1.34 -1.31 4.38
CA ILE A 38 0.31 -2.34 4.63
C ILE A 38 -0.76 -1.83 5.60
N PHE A 39 -0.36 -1.17 6.69
CA PHE A 39 -1.28 -0.59 7.67
C PHE A 39 -2.23 0.41 7.03
N VAL A 40 -1.71 1.37 6.26
CA VAL A 40 -2.53 2.40 5.64
C VAL A 40 -3.43 1.81 4.55
N TYR A 41 -2.92 1.01 3.62
CA TYR A 41 -3.76 0.46 2.55
C TYR A 41 -4.84 -0.48 3.08
N ARG A 42 -4.54 -1.30 4.09
CA ARG A 42 -5.56 -2.14 4.73
C ARG A 42 -6.59 -1.29 5.47
N GLY A 43 -6.17 -0.24 6.19
CA GLY A 43 -7.08 0.70 6.84
C GLY A 43 -8.02 1.43 5.86
N VAL A 44 -7.49 1.85 4.71
CA VAL A 44 -8.29 2.45 3.63
C VAL A 44 -9.24 1.43 2.99
N LYS A 45 -8.78 0.19 2.77
CA LYS A 45 -9.65 -0.88 2.26
C LYS A 45 -10.82 -1.20 3.20
N ASP A 46 -10.55 -1.28 4.51
CA ASP A 46 -11.55 -1.49 5.54
C ASP A 46 -12.57 -0.34 5.56
N ILE A 47 -12.10 0.93 5.62
CA ILE A 47 -12.99 2.08 5.71
C ILE A 47 -13.89 2.20 4.48
N ARG A 48 -13.38 1.91 3.27
CA ARG A 48 -14.21 1.94 2.04
C ARG A 48 -15.42 1.02 2.14
N THR A 49 -15.28 -0.11 2.84
CA THR A 49 -16.40 -1.04 3.08
C THR A 49 -17.37 -0.45 4.11
N GLU A 50 -16.87 0.23 5.15
CA GLU A 50 -17.69 0.92 6.16
C GLU A 50 -18.50 2.09 5.56
N ILE A 51 -17.89 2.86 4.64
CA ILE A 51 -18.46 4.10 4.09
C ILE A 51 -18.99 3.96 2.66
N GLU A 52 -19.26 2.74 2.19
CA GLU A 52 -19.74 2.49 0.82
C GLU A 52 -20.95 3.38 0.40
N PRO A 53 -21.97 3.60 1.25
CA PRO A 53 -23.09 4.48 0.90
C PRO A 53 -22.65 5.94 0.70
N GLU A 54 -21.79 6.45 1.59
CA GLU A 54 -21.22 7.80 1.49
C GLU A 54 -20.39 7.95 0.22
N LEU A 55 -19.61 6.92 -0.14
CA LEU A 55 -18.84 6.92 -1.38
C LEU A 55 -19.76 7.04 -2.61
N LYS A 56 -20.90 6.34 -2.63
CA LYS A 56 -21.87 6.45 -3.73
C LYS A 56 -22.48 7.84 -3.81
N GLU A 57 -22.91 8.40 -2.69
CA GLU A 57 -23.46 9.77 -2.62
C GLU A 57 -22.45 10.82 -3.07
N PHE A 58 -21.22 10.72 -2.56
CA PHE A 58 -20.12 11.62 -2.88
C PHE A 58 -19.82 11.63 -4.39
N ARG A 59 -19.80 10.47 -5.03
CA ARG A 59 -19.61 10.43 -6.49
C ARG A 59 -20.78 11.07 -7.25
N VAL A 60 -22.04 10.86 -6.84
CA VAL A 60 -23.19 11.49 -7.52
C VAL A 60 -23.09 13.01 -7.45
N GLN A 61 -22.69 13.54 -6.30
CA GLN A 61 -22.54 14.99 -6.07
C GLN A 61 -21.45 15.63 -6.94
N TYR A 62 -20.29 14.97 -7.09
CA TYR A 62 -19.14 15.55 -7.75
C TYR A 62 -18.97 15.13 -9.23
N ASN A 63 -19.54 13.97 -9.63
CA ASN A 63 -19.32 13.39 -10.96
C ASN A 63 -20.56 13.37 -11.86
N ASN A 64 -21.71 13.96 -11.50
CA ASN A 64 -22.87 14.19 -12.39
C ASN A 64 -23.26 12.99 -13.31
N GLN A 65 -23.08 11.75 -12.86
CA GLN A 65 -23.36 10.54 -13.63
C GLN A 65 -24.14 9.54 -12.78
N ASN A 66 -25.08 8.83 -13.40
CA ASN A 66 -25.60 7.56 -12.87
C ASN A 66 -24.48 6.55 -12.97
N ILE A 67 -23.92 6.20 -11.83
CA ILE A 67 -22.70 5.40 -11.73
C ILE A 67 -23.10 3.94 -11.86
N ASN A 68 -22.37 3.18 -12.68
CA ASN A 68 -22.45 1.73 -12.67
C ASN A 68 -22.31 1.22 -11.23
N ASP A 69 -22.95 0.10 -10.89
CA ASP A 69 -22.97 -0.48 -9.54
C ASP A 69 -21.59 -0.84 -8.96
N ASP A 70 -20.50 -0.66 -9.72
CA ASP A 70 -19.15 -1.01 -9.28
C ASP A 70 -18.58 0.04 -8.29
N PRO A 71 -18.35 -0.36 -7.03
CA PRO A 71 -17.93 0.57 -5.99
C PRO A 71 -16.43 0.91 -6.05
N LEU A 72 -15.61 0.35 -6.94
CA LEU A 72 -14.15 0.57 -6.93
C LEU A 72 -13.60 1.28 -8.17
N THR A 73 -12.85 2.35 -7.91
CA THR A 73 -11.99 3.06 -8.88
C THR A 73 -10.73 2.23 -9.21
N CYS A 74 -10.15 2.39 -10.39
CA CYS A 74 -8.88 1.77 -10.80
C CYS A 74 -7.78 2.01 -9.77
N THR A 75 -7.68 3.23 -9.23
CA THR A 75 -6.76 3.59 -8.14
C THR A 75 -6.97 2.73 -6.90
N ALA A 76 -8.23 2.58 -6.47
CA ALA A 76 -8.55 1.73 -5.33
C ALA A 76 -8.17 0.26 -5.60
N ARG A 77 -8.35 -0.23 -6.84
CA ARG A 77 -7.94 -1.59 -7.23
C ARG A 77 -6.43 -1.75 -7.30
N LEU A 78 -5.71 -0.77 -7.83
CA LEU A 78 -4.24 -0.76 -7.89
C LEU A 78 -3.64 -0.79 -6.49
N GLN A 79 -4.18 0.02 -5.57
CA GLN A 79 -3.73 0.00 -4.18
C GLN A 79 -4.08 -1.30 -3.47
N ASP A 80 -5.26 -1.89 -3.73
CA ASP A 80 -5.61 -3.22 -3.22
C ASP A 80 -4.65 -4.29 -3.76
N ARG A 81 -4.36 -4.23 -5.07
CA ARG A 81 -3.42 -5.12 -5.74
C ARG A 81 -2.02 -5.02 -5.14
N LEU A 82 -1.52 -3.80 -4.95
CA LEU A 82 -0.25 -3.51 -4.29
C LEU A 82 -0.23 -4.02 -2.85
N LEU A 83 -1.28 -3.76 -2.07
CA LEU A 83 -1.44 -4.29 -0.70
C LEU A 83 -1.29 -5.81 -0.67
N GLY A 84 -1.87 -6.52 -1.64
CA GLY A 84 -1.71 -7.97 -1.76
C GLY A 84 -0.24 -8.39 -1.90
N PHE A 85 0.54 -7.72 -2.76
CA PHE A 85 1.97 -7.97 -2.91
C PHE A 85 2.77 -7.65 -1.64
N LEU A 86 2.47 -6.54 -0.97
CA LEU A 86 3.14 -6.17 0.28
C LEU A 86 2.87 -7.20 1.39
N ILE A 87 1.64 -7.71 1.49
CA ILE A 87 1.32 -8.77 2.45
C ILE A 87 2.06 -10.07 2.12
N LEU A 88 2.17 -10.45 0.84
CA LEU A 88 2.94 -11.64 0.45
C LEU A 88 4.42 -11.51 0.82
N GLU A 89 5.00 -10.33 0.61
CA GLU A 89 6.38 -10.03 1.00
C GLU A 89 6.55 -10.08 2.53
N ARG A 90 5.60 -9.53 3.29
CA ARG A 90 5.60 -9.63 4.75
C ARG A 90 5.50 -11.08 5.24
N HIS A 91 4.62 -11.88 4.64
CA HIS A 91 4.52 -13.32 4.92
C HIS A 91 5.82 -14.05 4.64
N ARG A 92 6.49 -13.77 3.51
CA ARG A 92 7.83 -14.31 3.20
C ARG A 92 8.82 -14.01 4.33
N ARG A 93 8.90 -12.76 4.77
CA ARG A 93 9.82 -12.33 5.85
C ARG A 93 9.47 -12.93 7.22
N ASP A 94 8.19 -13.13 7.51
CA ASP A 94 7.74 -13.77 8.76
C ASP A 94 8.18 -15.24 8.80
N ILE A 95 8.07 -15.97 7.67
CA ILE A 95 8.59 -17.33 7.55
C ILE A 95 10.12 -17.37 7.68
N GLU A 96 10.84 -16.43 7.08
CA GLU A 96 12.31 -16.33 7.24
C GLU A 96 12.73 -16.06 8.69
N THR A 97 12.02 -15.16 9.37
CA THR A 97 12.28 -14.83 10.77
C THR A 97 11.99 -16.03 11.68
N LEU A 98 10.92 -16.76 11.40
CA LEU A 98 10.58 -18.00 12.10
C LEU A 98 11.67 -19.06 11.90
N ASN A 99 12.13 -19.28 10.65
CA ASN A 99 13.20 -20.24 10.36
C ASN A 99 14.50 -19.89 11.08
N LYS A 100 14.91 -18.61 11.06
CA LYS A 100 16.09 -18.14 11.84
C LYS A 100 15.94 -18.41 13.34
N THR A 101 14.73 -18.24 13.88
CA THR A 101 14.45 -18.49 15.31
C THR A 101 14.50 -19.99 15.63
N LEU A 102 13.94 -20.83 14.76
CA LEU A 102 13.98 -22.29 14.92
C LEU A 102 15.41 -22.83 14.83
N GLU A 103 16.21 -22.34 13.88
CA GLU A 103 17.63 -22.69 13.74
C GLU A 103 18.44 -22.33 14.98
N ALA A 104 18.13 -21.20 15.63
CA ALA A 104 18.80 -20.76 16.85
C ALA A 104 18.39 -21.57 18.10
N GLN A 105 17.17 -22.14 18.13
CA GLN A 105 16.62 -22.84 19.30
C GLN A 105 16.76 -24.36 19.24
N ASP A 106 16.74 -24.98 18.06
CA ASP A 106 16.66 -26.43 17.90
C ASP A 106 17.57 -26.89 16.75
N SER A 107 18.66 -27.62 17.07
CA SER A 107 19.63 -28.13 16.07
C SER A 107 19.07 -29.28 15.21
N ASN A 108 17.79 -29.63 15.38
CA ASN A 108 17.12 -30.76 14.73
C ASN A 108 16.70 -30.48 13.27
N GLY A 109 17.09 -29.33 12.69
CA GLY A 109 16.91 -29.05 11.26
C GLY A 109 15.46 -28.87 10.81
N LYS A 110 14.55 -28.45 11.69
CA LYS A 110 13.16 -28.16 11.33
C LYS A 110 13.09 -26.82 10.58
N THR A 111 12.84 -26.89 9.29
CA THR A 111 12.61 -25.71 8.43
C THR A 111 11.16 -25.66 7.99
N VAL A 112 10.55 -24.49 8.11
CA VAL A 112 9.23 -24.21 7.56
C VAL A 112 9.40 -23.79 6.11
N THR A 113 8.77 -24.53 5.20
CA THR A 113 8.74 -24.18 3.77
C THR A 113 7.76 -23.03 3.53
N LEU A 114 8.20 -22.01 2.79
CA LEU A 114 7.32 -20.95 2.33
C LEU A 114 6.28 -21.52 1.36
N ILE A 115 5.00 -21.36 1.72
CA ILE A 115 3.87 -21.63 0.83
C ILE A 115 3.27 -20.27 0.47
N GLU A 116 3.18 -20.00 -0.83
CA GLU A 116 2.53 -18.80 -1.34
C GLU A 116 1.03 -18.83 -1.04
N LEU A 117 0.53 -17.73 -0.47
CA LEU A 117 -0.86 -17.62 -0.04
C LEU A 117 -1.79 -17.57 -1.25
N GLN A 118 -2.92 -18.26 -1.16
CA GLN A 118 -3.99 -18.14 -2.18
C GLN A 118 -4.71 -16.80 -2.07
N ASP A 119 -4.93 -16.34 -0.85
CA ASP A 119 -5.61 -15.10 -0.52
C ASP A 119 -4.75 -14.33 0.50
N PRO A 120 -3.95 -13.34 0.05
CA PRO A 120 -3.05 -12.61 0.94
C PRO A 120 -3.83 -11.79 1.98
N TYR A 121 -5.05 -11.34 1.67
CA TYR A 121 -5.79 -10.45 2.57
C TYR A 121 -6.22 -11.12 3.88
N LYS A 122 -6.29 -12.47 3.90
CA LYS A 122 -6.57 -13.28 5.10
C LYS A 122 -5.36 -13.51 6.00
N TYR A 123 -4.16 -13.11 5.56
CA TYR A 123 -2.96 -13.29 6.35
C TYR A 123 -2.96 -12.37 7.58
N GLU A 124 -2.72 -12.98 8.73
CA GLU A 124 -2.54 -12.28 9.99
C GLU A 124 -1.05 -12.00 10.20
N ILE A 125 -0.67 -10.75 9.98
CA ILE A 125 0.73 -10.29 10.07
C ILE A 125 1.19 -10.33 11.53
N LYS A 126 2.37 -10.92 11.76
CA LYS A 126 2.92 -11.12 13.11
C LYS A 126 4.03 -10.14 13.47
N SER A 127 4.42 -9.27 12.53
CA SER A 127 5.42 -8.24 12.78
C SER A 127 5.05 -7.36 14.00
N PRO A 128 5.95 -7.23 14.99
CA PRO A 128 5.72 -6.34 16.14
C PRO A 128 5.48 -4.87 15.73
N LEU A 129 6.16 -4.41 14.67
CA LEU A 129 5.98 -3.05 14.13
C LEU A 129 4.55 -2.86 13.62
N TYR A 130 4.06 -3.80 12.81
CA TYR A 130 2.69 -3.78 12.34
C TYR A 130 1.67 -3.82 13.49
N LEU A 131 1.89 -4.66 14.50
CA LEU A 131 1.00 -4.73 15.67
C LEU A 131 0.95 -3.41 16.45
N GLN A 132 2.09 -2.71 16.56
CA GLN A 132 2.14 -1.37 17.13
C GLN A 132 1.33 -0.37 16.31
N LEU A 133 1.47 -0.35 14.98
CA LEU A 133 0.67 0.50 14.10
C LEU A 133 -0.84 0.21 14.24
N MET A 134 -1.21 -1.07 14.32
CA MET A 134 -2.60 -1.48 14.54
C MET A 134 -3.19 -0.95 15.85
N SER A 135 -2.39 -0.77 16.90
CA SER A 135 -2.86 -0.14 18.15
C SER A 135 -3.25 1.33 17.99
N GLN A 136 -2.78 1.97 16.92
CA GLN A 136 -3.07 3.37 16.55
C GLN A 136 -4.11 3.48 15.43
N LYS A 137 -4.82 2.39 15.09
CA LYS A 137 -5.81 2.38 13.99
C LYS A 137 -6.87 3.49 14.15
N ASP A 138 -7.35 3.71 15.37
CA ASP A 138 -8.41 4.67 15.65
C ASP A 138 -7.96 6.13 15.43
N SER A 139 -6.72 6.48 15.77
CA SER A 139 -6.19 7.82 15.52
C SER A 139 -6.04 8.11 14.02
N HIS A 140 -5.81 7.07 13.21
CA HIS A 140 -5.68 7.16 11.76
C HIS A 140 -7.01 7.03 11.00
N LYS A 141 -8.14 6.78 11.69
CA LYS A 141 -9.44 6.54 11.04
C LYS A 141 -9.85 7.69 10.10
N GLN A 142 -9.62 8.93 10.51
CA GLN A 142 -9.94 10.10 9.67
C GLN A 142 -9.02 10.18 8.45
N THR A 143 -7.75 9.80 8.57
CA THR A 143 -6.82 9.74 7.44
C THR A 143 -7.27 8.70 6.43
N PHE A 144 -7.64 7.50 6.89
CA PHE A 144 -8.16 6.44 6.02
C PHE A 144 -9.42 6.91 5.28
N HIS A 145 -10.35 7.54 5.99
CA HIS A 145 -11.59 8.09 5.43
C HIS A 145 -11.31 9.10 4.31
N ARG A 146 -10.42 10.07 4.56
CA ARG A 146 -10.01 11.06 3.56
C ARG A 146 -9.40 10.41 2.31
N VAL A 147 -8.50 9.45 2.49
CA VAL A 147 -7.87 8.75 1.36
C VAL A 147 -8.91 7.95 0.57
N ALA A 148 -9.85 7.29 1.23
CA ALA A 148 -10.96 6.59 0.58
C ALA A 148 -11.83 7.55 -0.26
N LEU A 149 -12.14 8.74 0.23
CA LEU A 149 -12.84 9.77 -0.55
C LEU A 149 -12.01 10.28 -1.74
N LEU A 150 -10.70 10.47 -1.57
CA LEU A 150 -9.83 10.92 -2.66
C LEU A 150 -9.75 9.89 -3.79
N GLN A 151 -9.61 8.60 -3.45
CA GLN A 151 -9.67 7.51 -4.43
C GLN A 151 -10.98 7.52 -5.21
N ASN A 152 -12.06 7.96 -4.56
CA ASN A 152 -13.40 7.94 -5.10
C ASN A 152 -13.65 9.03 -6.16
N LEU A 153 -12.91 10.13 -6.10
CA LEU A 153 -12.98 11.22 -7.08
C LEU A 153 -12.52 10.80 -8.46
N GLU A 154 -11.62 9.81 -8.54
CA GLU A 154 -10.94 9.49 -9.79
C GLU A 154 -11.78 8.69 -10.80
N TYR A 155 -12.97 8.22 -10.42
CA TYR A 155 -13.83 7.41 -11.29
C TYR A 155 -14.02 7.98 -12.71
N GLN A 156 -14.07 9.31 -12.87
CA GLN A 156 -14.20 9.96 -14.19
C GLN A 156 -12.90 10.00 -15.00
N PHE A 157 -11.75 10.05 -14.34
CA PHE A 157 -10.43 10.25 -14.96
C PHE A 157 -9.78 8.92 -15.37
N GLU A 158 -10.10 7.82 -14.68
CA GLU A 158 -9.58 6.47 -14.95
C GLU A 158 -10.08 5.84 -16.25
N SER A 159 -11.17 6.35 -16.81
CA SER A 159 -11.62 5.98 -18.17
C SER A 159 -10.60 6.34 -19.27
N LYS A 160 -9.48 7.00 -18.91
CA LYS A 160 -8.42 7.48 -19.81
C LYS A 160 -7.00 7.01 -19.44
N VAL A 161 -6.82 5.85 -18.79
CA VAL A 161 -5.49 5.22 -18.77
C VAL A 161 -5.15 4.85 -20.22
N ASN A 162 -4.22 5.56 -20.84
CA ASN A 162 -3.90 5.38 -22.24
C ASN A 162 -2.78 4.34 -22.34
N PRO A 163 -3.02 3.13 -22.86
CA PRO A 163 -2.00 2.09 -22.91
C PRO A 163 -0.75 2.48 -23.73
N GLU A 164 -0.86 3.53 -24.55
CA GLU A 164 0.24 4.11 -25.32
C GLU A 164 1.12 5.10 -24.52
N ASP A 165 0.70 5.56 -23.35
CA ASP A 165 1.51 6.42 -22.51
C ASP A 165 2.54 5.55 -21.75
N ASP A 166 3.83 5.87 -21.91
CA ASP A 166 4.94 5.05 -21.39
C ASP A 166 5.09 5.12 -19.86
N ASP A 167 4.48 6.12 -19.22
CA ASP A 167 4.52 6.33 -17.77
C ASP A 167 3.36 5.63 -17.00
N ASP A 168 2.44 4.98 -17.72
CA ASP A 168 1.26 4.32 -17.13
C ASP A 168 1.55 2.91 -16.58
N ILE A 169 0.73 2.49 -15.61
CA ILE A 169 0.80 1.16 -15.00
C ILE A 169 0.09 0.14 -15.90
N LYS A 170 0.87 -0.78 -16.47
CA LYS A 170 0.42 -1.72 -17.51
C LYS A 170 0.29 -3.16 -17.00
N ASP A 171 0.95 -3.47 -15.89
CA ASP A 171 1.02 -4.82 -15.30
C ASP A 171 1.46 -4.79 -13.83
N ASP A 172 1.51 -5.96 -13.20
CA ASP A 172 1.98 -6.08 -11.81
C ASP A 172 3.46 -5.66 -11.65
N ASN A 173 4.31 -5.81 -12.68
CA ASN A 173 5.71 -5.38 -12.60
C ASN A 173 5.84 -3.86 -12.56
N SER A 174 5.11 -3.15 -13.43
CA SER A 174 5.10 -1.68 -13.46
C SER A 174 4.45 -1.09 -12.21
N LEU A 175 3.42 -1.74 -11.66
CA LEU A 175 2.83 -1.36 -10.36
C LEU A 175 3.87 -1.41 -9.24
N ILE A 176 4.58 -2.55 -9.11
CA ILE A 176 5.62 -2.68 -8.09
C ILE A 176 6.81 -1.77 -8.39
N GLN A 177 7.21 -1.62 -9.66
CA GLN A 177 8.29 -0.73 -10.06
C GLN A 177 8.00 0.70 -9.62
N GLN A 178 6.77 1.20 -9.84
CA GLN A 178 6.38 2.53 -9.38
C GLN A 178 6.55 2.65 -7.86
N PHE A 179 6.11 1.64 -7.10
CA PHE A 179 6.24 1.63 -5.63
C PHE A 179 7.70 1.61 -5.16
N VAL A 180 8.54 0.78 -5.76
CA VAL A 180 9.97 0.66 -5.35
C VAL A 180 10.87 1.71 -6.00
N SER A 181 10.33 2.64 -6.80
CA SER A 181 11.09 3.78 -7.34
C SER A 181 11.19 4.94 -6.34
N ASN A 182 10.40 4.92 -5.26
CA ASN A 182 10.44 5.98 -4.26
C ASN A 182 11.69 5.84 -3.37
N GLU A 183 12.60 6.81 -3.48
CA GLU A 183 13.83 6.86 -2.68
C GLU A 183 13.56 6.94 -1.17
N GLU A 184 12.46 7.55 -0.74
CA GLU A 184 12.12 7.66 0.68
C GLU A 184 11.69 6.33 1.28
N ILE A 185 11.10 5.45 0.47
CA ILE A 185 10.80 4.07 0.83
C ILE A 185 12.08 3.25 0.82
N MET A 186 12.81 3.26 -0.31
CA MET A 186 13.95 2.36 -0.52
C MET A 186 15.16 2.71 0.35
N ASN A 187 15.39 4.00 0.60
CA ASN A 187 16.48 4.49 1.43
C ASN A 187 16.02 4.92 2.81
N PHE A 188 14.83 4.47 3.26
CA PHE A 188 14.24 4.90 4.52
C PHE A 188 15.22 4.78 5.68
N ASP A 189 15.86 3.62 5.87
CA ASP A 189 16.78 3.42 7.00
C ASP A 189 17.94 4.41 6.99
N HIS A 190 18.46 4.77 5.81
CA HIS A 190 19.54 5.74 5.68
C HIS A 190 19.04 7.17 5.99
N LEU A 191 17.94 7.58 5.35
CA LEU A 191 17.34 8.90 5.53
C LEU A 191 16.85 9.11 6.97
N PHE A 192 16.27 8.08 7.56
CA PHE A 192 15.77 8.08 8.92
C PHE A 192 16.89 8.12 9.95
N ARG A 193 17.98 7.35 9.76
CA ARG A 193 19.19 7.46 10.61
C ARG A 193 19.81 8.86 10.53
N GLN A 194 19.79 9.49 9.35
CA GLN A 194 20.26 10.86 9.19
C GLN A 194 19.36 11.85 9.96
N LYS A 195 18.02 11.71 9.87
CA LYS A 195 17.07 12.53 10.65
C LYS A 195 17.22 12.31 12.16
N LEU A 196 17.31 11.06 12.63
CA LEU A 196 17.52 10.71 14.04
C LEU A 196 18.77 11.33 14.64
N SER A 197 19.85 11.49 13.86
CA SER A 197 21.08 12.15 14.34
C SER A 197 20.88 13.61 14.77
N SER A 198 19.75 14.22 14.39
CA SER A 198 19.36 15.59 14.76
C SER A 198 18.29 15.69 15.85
N LEU A 199 17.64 14.57 16.23
CA LEU A 199 16.53 14.53 17.19
C LEU A 199 17.00 14.14 18.60
N LYS A 200 16.39 14.73 19.63
CA LYS A 200 16.90 14.65 21.02
C LYS A 200 16.21 13.58 21.87
N ASP A 201 15.01 13.13 21.50
CA ASP A 201 14.31 12.07 22.22
C ASP A 201 13.51 11.12 21.32
N ALA A 202 13.01 10.03 21.92
CA ALA A 202 12.27 8.97 21.23
C ALA A 202 10.86 9.36 20.79
N ALA A 203 10.29 10.42 21.36
CA ALA A 203 8.96 10.91 20.99
C ALA A 203 9.05 11.74 19.69
N GLU A 204 10.06 12.61 19.59
CA GLU A 204 10.38 13.34 18.35
C GLU A 204 10.73 12.38 17.21
N ALA A 205 11.40 11.25 17.52
CA ALA A 205 11.68 10.21 16.55
C ALA A 205 10.40 9.52 16.02
N GLN A 206 9.42 9.27 16.89
CA GLN A 206 8.15 8.68 16.52
C GLN A 206 7.30 9.66 15.70
N GLU A 207 7.20 10.91 16.11
CA GLU A 207 6.53 11.96 15.35
C GLU A 207 7.16 12.14 13.96
N ALA A 208 8.49 12.12 13.87
CA ALA A 208 9.19 12.18 12.58
C ALA A 208 9.02 10.91 11.72
N MET A 209 8.74 9.74 12.31
CA MET A 209 8.35 8.53 11.58
C MET A 209 6.91 8.61 11.08
N ASP A 210 6.00 9.17 11.87
CA ASP A 210 4.60 9.31 11.52
C ASP A 210 4.39 10.41 10.46
N ASP A 211 5.19 11.48 10.51
CA ASP A 211 5.23 12.58 9.53
C ASP A 211 6.06 12.26 8.28
N SER A 212 6.71 11.10 8.24
CA SER A 212 7.53 10.72 7.10
C SER A 212 6.66 10.39 5.88
N THR A 213 7.06 10.90 4.73
CA THR A 213 6.50 10.66 3.40
C THR A 213 6.74 9.24 2.87
N ILE A 214 6.99 8.28 3.77
CA ILE A 214 7.09 6.83 3.49
C ILE A 214 5.81 6.29 2.85
N LEU A 215 4.70 7.02 3.00
CA LEU A 215 3.46 6.71 2.35
C LEU A 215 3.52 7.06 0.86
N GLN A 216 3.67 6.05 0.01
CA GLN A 216 3.48 6.26 -1.43
C GLN A 216 2.03 6.04 -1.81
N LEU A 217 1.16 6.99 -1.48
CA LEU A 217 -0.18 6.94 -2.03
C LEU A 217 -0.08 7.16 -3.53
N MET A 218 -0.51 6.17 -4.30
CA MET A 218 -0.89 6.37 -5.68
C MET A 218 -2.13 7.27 -5.67
N ILE A 219 -1.90 8.59 -5.67
CA ILE A 219 -2.95 9.61 -5.72
C ILE A 219 -3.04 10.13 -7.15
N PRO A 220 -4.20 10.01 -7.77
CA PRO A 220 -4.36 10.47 -9.13
C PRO A 220 -4.46 12.00 -9.28
N VAL A 221 -4.43 12.49 -10.52
CA VAL A 221 -4.30 13.92 -10.87
C VAL A 221 -5.45 14.77 -10.32
N ALA A 222 -6.69 14.27 -10.31
CA ALA A 222 -7.82 15.06 -9.82
C ALA A 222 -7.76 15.28 -8.30
N ALA A 223 -7.36 14.24 -7.57
CA ALA A 223 -7.11 14.34 -6.13
C ALA A 223 -5.89 15.22 -5.83
N GLN A 224 -4.85 15.19 -6.68
CA GLN A 224 -3.70 16.10 -6.55
C GLN A 224 -4.09 17.57 -6.70
N LYS A 225 -4.99 17.93 -7.63
CA LYS A 225 -5.46 19.33 -7.76
C LYS A 225 -6.13 19.86 -6.48
N LEU A 226 -6.93 19.03 -5.81
CA LEU A 226 -7.58 19.40 -4.54
C LEU A 226 -6.62 19.49 -3.36
N LEU A 227 -5.54 18.70 -3.37
CA LEU A 227 -4.47 18.81 -2.39
C LEU A 227 -3.70 20.13 -2.56
N VAL A 228 -3.41 20.54 -3.80
CA VAL A 228 -2.73 21.80 -4.11
C VAL A 228 -3.59 23.03 -3.80
N GLU A 229 -4.91 22.96 -4.00
CA GLU A 229 -5.82 24.08 -3.67
C GLU A 229 -5.98 24.33 -2.17
N LYS A 230 -5.71 23.33 -1.32
CA LYS A 230 -5.70 23.50 0.15
C LYS A 230 -4.51 24.31 0.65
N ASP A 231 -3.35 24.19 0.02
CA ASP A 231 -2.15 24.98 0.35
C ASP A 231 -2.22 26.42 -0.19
N ALA A 232 -3.11 26.69 -1.17
CA ALA A 232 -3.38 28.03 -1.67
C ALA A 232 -4.36 28.84 -0.78
N LEU A 233 -4.94 28.20 0.25
CA LEU A 233 -5.90 28.80 1.19
C LEU A 233 -5.39 28.78 2.65
N ALA A 234 -4.10 28.51 2.87
CA ALA A 234 -3.41 28.68 4.15
C ALA A 234 -2.71 30.04 4.25
#